data_AF-A0A8X6SHH2-F1
#
_entry.id   AF-A0A8X6SHH2-F1
#
_cell.length_a   1.000
_cell.length_b   1.000
_cell.length_c   1.000
_cell.angle_alpha   90.00
_cell.angle_beta   90.00
_cell.angle_gamma   90.00
#
_symmetry.space_group_name_H-M   'P 1'
#
loop_
_entity.id
_entity.type
_entity.pdbx_description
1 polymer ?
#
loop_
_entity_poly.entity_id
_entity_poly.type
_entity_poly.pdbx_seq_one_letter_code
_entity_poly.pdbx_strand_id
1 'polypeptide(L)'
;MRGTLTGQRYVDDILRPHVGPFLNGLPGAIFKLDNARPHTVRVAHFQTFPWLARSPDLSPVEHVWDQLKWLMPPCHSVHDLELAVQDLWAHLPQENIRCLINSMPDRVAACIAAGGGPTRY
;
A
#
# COMPACT_ATOMS: atom_id res chain seq x y z
N MET A 1 12.04 6.68 -12.05
CA MET A 1 13.21 6.67 -11.12
C MET A 1 14.07 5.45 -11.42
N ARG A 2 15.40 5.56 -11.41
CA ARG A 2 16.32 4.40 -11.48
C ARG A 2 17.20 4.35 -10.23
N GLY A 3 17.52 3.16 -9.74
CA GLY A 3 18.35 2.91 -8.54
C GLY A 3 17.56 2.67 -7.25
N THR A 4 18.25 2.17 -6.22
CA THR A 4 17.67 1.81 -4.91
C THR A 4 17.01 2.99 -4.22
N LEU A 5 15.81 2.76 -3.68
CA LEU A 5 15.05 3.75 -2.90
C LEU A 5 15.67 3.86 -1.50
N THR A 6 16.39 4.95 -1.24
CA THR A 6 16.91 5.25 0.10
C THR A 6 15.82 5.90 0.95
N GLY A 7 16.02 5.89 2.27
CA GLY A 7 15.20 6.67 3.19
C GLY A 7 15.02 8.08 2.68
N GLN A 8 16.11 8.84 2.44
CA GLN A 8 16.10 10.23 1.95
C GLN A 8 15.19 10.45 0.74
N ARG A 9 15.42 9.65 -0.31
CA ARG A 9 14.67 9.71 -1.57
C ARG A 9 13.19 9.38 -1.40
N TYR A 10 12.83 8.51 -0.48
CA TYR A 10 11.42 8.24 -0.20
C TYR A 10 10.68 9.49 0.29
N VAL A 11 11.28 10.34 1.14
CA VAL A 11 10.62 11.60 1.53
C VAL A 11 10.60 12.61 0.40
N ASP A 12 11.76 12.84 -0.24
CA ASP A 12 11.91 13.94 -1.19
C ASP A 12 11.21 13.67 -2.51
N ASP A 13 11.28 12.42 -2.98
CA ASP A 13 10.78 12.05 -4.30
C ASP A 13 9.36 11.46 -4.23
N ILE A 14 8.89 10.95 -3.07
CA ILE A 14 7.56 10.31 -2.93
C ILE A 14 6.66 11.05 -1.94
N LEU A 15 7.04 11.13 -0.66
CA LEU A 15 6.12 11.61 0.37
C LEU A 15 5.79 13.10 0.25
N ARG A 16 6.79 13.97 0.12
CA ARG A 16 6.59 15.42 -0.01
C ARG A 16 5.81 15.81 -1.27
N PRO A 17 6.13 15.31 -2.48
CA PRO A 17 5.44 15.75 -3.68
C PRO A 17 4.06 15.09 -3.88
N HIS A 18 3.86 13.86 -3.40
CA HIS A 18 2.64 13.09 -3.72
C HIS A 18 1.73 12.83 -2.52
N VAL A 19 2.28 12.54 -1.34
CA VAL A 19 1.47 12.18 -0.16
C VAL A 19 1.08 13.41 0.67
N GLY A 20 2.02 14.35 0.86
CA GLY A 20 1.81 15.56 1.65
C GLY A 20 0.63 16.42 1.18
N PRO A 21 0.54 16.80 -0.10
CA PRO A 21 -0.58 17.58 -0.62
C PRO A 21 -1.93 16.89 -0.43
N PHE A 22 -1.96 15.57 -0.60
CA PHE A 22 -3.18 14.78 -0.42
C PHE A 22 -3.65 14.76 1.04
N LEU A 23 -2.75 14.51 1.99
CA LEU A 23 -3.09 14.49 3.41
C LEU A 23 -3.47 15.88 3.94
N ASN A 24 -2.85 16.94 3.45
CA ASN A 24 -3.22 18.32 3.80
C ASN A 24 -4.67 18.66 3.39
N GLY A 25 -5.19 18.02 2.34
CA GLY A 25 -6.58 18.15 1.90
C GLY A 25 -7.58 17.29 2.67
N LEU A 26 -7.12 16.43 3.59
CA LEU A 26 -7.95 15.48 4.33
C LEU A 26 -7.68 15.57 5.84
N PRO A 27 -8.28 16.57 6.53
CA PRO A 27 -8.11 16.73 7.97
C PRO A 27 -8.52 15.47 8.74
N GLY A 28 -7.63 14.97 9.59
CA GLY A 28 -7.85 13.77 10.39
C GLY A 28 -7.56 12.44 9.68
N ALA A 29 -7.06 12.46 8.43
CA ALA A 29 -6.59 11.26 7.76
C ALA A 29 -5.37 10.65 8.47
N ILE A 30 -5.36 9.32 8.58
CA ILE A 30 -4.25 8.56 9.13
C ILE A 30 -3.52 7.85 7.99
N PHE A 31 -2.21 8.08 7.88
CA PHE A 31 -1.38 7.43 6.87
C PHE A 31 -0.97 6.03 7.34
N LYS A 32 -1.26 5.02 6.51
CA LYS A 32 -0.83 3.64 6.77
C LYS A 32 0.35 3.30 5.87
N LEU A 33 1.37 2.70 6.46
CA LEU A 33 2.57 2.18 5.80
C LEU A 33 3.08 0.95 6.55
N ASP A 34 3.95 0.17 5.91
CA ASP A 34 4.64 -0.92 6.58
C ASP A 34 5.77 -0.40 7.50
N ASN A 35 6.27 -1.28 8.37
CA ASN A 35 7.37 -0.95 9.28
C ASN A 35 8.75 -1.15 8.63
N ALA A 36 8.89 -1.01 7.31
CA ALA A 36 10.20 -1.10 6.66
C ALA A 36 11.14 0.00 7.19
N ARG A 37 12.43 -0.32 7.34
CA ARG A 37 13.42 0.61 7.94
C ARG A 37 13.48 2.01 7.28
N PRO A 38 13.35 2.17 5.95
CA PRO A 38 13.32 3.50 5.33
C PRO A 38 12.12 4.34 5.75
N HIS A 39 11.03 3.68 6.13
CA HIS A 39 9.74 4.29 6.44
C HIS A 39 9.68 4.75 7.89
N THR A 40 10.14 3.93 8.85
CA THR A 40 10.01 4.22 10.29
C THR A 40 10.81 5.43 10.78
N VAL A 41 11.91 5.79 10.12
CA VAL A 41 12.79 6.89 10.58
C VAL A 41 12.33 8.28 10.07
N ARG A 42 11.52 8.36 9.01
CA ARG A 42 11.38 9.60 8.22
C ARG A 42 9.96 10.10 7.96
N VAL A 43 8.95 9.42 8.51
CA VAL A 43 7.52 9.82 8.40
C VAL A 43 6.99 10.51 9.65
N ALA A 44 7.83 10.92 10.59
CA ALA A 44 7.44 11.55 11.85
C ALA A 44 6.59 12.83 11.71
N HIS A 45 6.49 13.37 10.50
CA HIS A 45 5.66 14.54 10.16
C HIS A 45 4.20 14.18 9.83
N PHE A 46 3.85 12.90 9.68
CA PHE A 46 2.52 12.44 9.38
C PHE A 46 1.91 11.68 10.57
N GLN A 47 0.60 11.80 10.75
CA GLN A 47 -0.12 10.92 11.66
C GLN A 47 -0.18 9.52 11.04
N THR A 48 0.50 8.56 11.65
CA THR A 48 0.60 7.18 11.13
C THR A 48 -0.20 6.17 11.92
N PHE A 49 -0.73 5.16 11.26
CA PHE A 49 -1.39 4.03 11.91
C PHE A 49 -0.34 3.05 12.49
N PRO A 50 -0.42 2.66 13.77
CA PRO A 50 0.48 1.66 14.33
C PRO A 50 0.21 0.29 13.71
N TRP A 51 1.11 -0.16 12.83
CA TRP A 51 0.97 -1.43 12.10
C TRP A 51 1.81 -2.54 12.76
N LEU A 52 1.30 -3.78 12.73
CA LEU A 52 2.09 -4.93 13.16
C LEU A 52 3.13 -5.30 12.10
N ALA A 53 4.35 -5.60 12.54
CA ALA A 53 5.37 -6.08 11.62
C ALA A 53 4.98 -7.46 11.06
N ARG A 54 5.23 -7.70 9.76
CA ARG A 54 5.03 -8.99 9.08
C ARG A 54 3.58 -9.46 8.96
N SER A 55 2.64 -8.55 8.75
CA SER A 55 1.22 -8.89 8.48
C SER A 55 0.77 -8.39 7.10
N PRO A 56 1.28 -9.00 5.99
CA PRO A 56 0.84 -8.64 4.64
C PRO A 56 -0.66 -8.94 4.41
N ASP A 57 -1.19 -10.02 5.01
CA ASP A 57 -2.61 -10.43 5.02
C ASP A 57 -3.55 -9.29 5.43
N LEU A 58 -3.08 -8.44 6.34
CA LEU A 58 -3.83 -7.31 6.87
C LEU A 58 -3.71 -6.05 6.00
N SER A 59 -2.93 -6.07 4.91
CA SER A 59 -2.67 -4.89 4.09
C SER A 59 -3.55 -4.85 2.84
N PRO A 60 -4.52 -3.90 2.74
CA PRO A 60 -5.35 -3.76 1.54
C PRO A 60 -4.54 -3.48 0.28
N VAL A 61 -3.39 -2.80 0.39
CA VAL A 61 -2.56 -2.48 -0.78
C VAL A 61 -1.89 -3.72 -1.37
N GLU A 62 -1.50 -4.69 -0.52
CA GLU A 62 -0.96 -5.98 -1.00
C GLU A 62 -2.02 -6.74 -1.80
N HIS A 63 -3.27 -6.71 -1.33
CA HIS A 63 -4.40 -7.30 -2.06
C HIS A 63 -4.67 -6.61 -3.40
N VAL A 64 -4.55 -5.29 -3.46
CA VAL A 64 -4.63 -4.56 -4.74
C VAL A 64 -3.51 -5.02 -5.67
N TRP A 65 -2.28 -5.13 -5.19
CA TRP A 65 -1.17 -5.62 -6.00
C TRP A 65 -1.39 -7.05 -6.51
N ASP A 66 -1.93 -7.94 -5.69
CA ASP A 66 -2.22 -9.32 -6.11
C ASP A 66 -3.33 -9.38 -7.16
N GLN A 67 -4.35 -8.53 -7.06
CA GLN A 67 -5.37 -8.40 -8.12
C GLN A 67 -4.75 -7.91 -9.43
N LEU A 68 -3.88 -6.90 -9.38
CA LEU A 68 -3.21 -6.39 -10.58
C LEU A 68 -2.31 -7.47 -11.21
N LYS A 69 -1.53 -8.20 -10.41
CA LYS A 69 -0.70 -9.32 -10.90
C LYS A 69 -1.53 -10.43 -11.54
N TRP A 70 -2.73 -10.69 -11.02
CA TRP A 70 -3.61 -11.72 -11.59
C TRP A 70 -4.22 -11.28 -12.93
N LEU A 71 -4.53 -9.99 -13.08
CA LEU A 71 -5.05 -9.40 -14.32
C LEU A 71 -3.97 -9.07 -15.35
N MET A 72 -2.69 -9.14 -14.96
CA MET A 72 -1.58 -8.73 -15.79
C MET A 72 -1.46 -9.60 -17.05
N PRO A 73 -1.42 -9.00 -18.25
CA PRO A 73 -1.11 -9.73 -19.46
C PRO A 73 0.37 -10.15 -19.49
N PRO A 74 0.75 -11.12 -20.34
CA PRO A 74 2.15 -11.39 -20.63
C PRO A 74 2.85 -10.12 -21.12
N CYS A 75 3.92 -9.73 -20.42
CA CYS A 75 4.74 -8.58 -20.75
C CYS A 75 6.14 -9.04 -21.15
N HIS A 76 6.68 -8.53 -22.25
CA HIS A 76 7.98 -8.96 -22.78
C HIS A 76 9.08 -7.91 -22.59
N SER A 77 8.72 -6.74 -22.08
CA SER A 77 9.65 -5.66 -21.73
C SER A 77 9.20 -4.92 -20.46
N VAL A 78 10.12 -4.17 -19.86
CA VAL A 78 9.80 -3.26 -18.76
C VAL A 78 8.80 -2.19 -19.20
N HIS A 79 8.86 -1.76 -20.46
CA HIS A 79 7.94 -0.77 -20.99
C HIS A 79 6.50 -1.32 -21.08
N ASP A 80 6.33 -2.55 -21.57
CA ASP A 80 5.01 -3.19 -21.62
C ASP A 80 4.44 -3.39 -20.22
N LEU A 81 5.30 -3.76 -19.26
CA LEU A 81 4.94 -3.87 -17.84
C LEU A 81 4.47 -2.53 -17.27
N GLU A 82 5.19 -1.43 -17.52
CA GLU A 82 4.83 -0.09 -17.04
C GLU A 82 3.46 0.34 -17.60
N LEU A 83 3.22 0.14 -18.90
CA LEU A 83 1.95 0.47 -19.55
C LEU A 83 0.80 -0.38 -19.00
N ALA A 84 0.99 -1.70 -18.89
CA ALA A 84 -0.03 -2.60 -18.39
C ALA A 84 -0.43 -2.29 -16.95
N VAL A 85 0.53 -2.00 -16.07
CA VAL A 85 0.24 -1.64 -14.67
C VAL A 85 -0.51 -0.30 -14.59
N GLN A 86 -0.12 0.69 -15.38
CA GLN A 86 -0.83 1.98 -15.42
C GLN A 86 -2.27 1.83 -15.91
N ASP A 87 -2.49 1.05 -16.96
CA ASP A 87 -3.81 0.79 -17.52
C ASP A 87 -4.72 0.04 -16.53
N LEU A 88 -4.21 -1.06 -15.94
CA LEU A 88 -4.96 -1.82 -14.93
C LEU A 88 -5.25 -0.99 -13.68
N TRP A 89 -4.31 -0.14 -13.25
CA TRP A 89 -4.51 0.77 -12.12
C TRP A 89 -5.62 1.78 -12.40
N ALA A 90 -5.63 2.39 -13.58
CA ALA A 90 -6.63 3.38 -13.98
C ALA A 90 -8.04 2.78 -14.09
N HIS A 91 -8.14 1.49 -14.46
CA HIS A 91 -9.40 0.78 -14.62
C HIS A 91 -9.83 -0.02 -13.40
N LEU A 92 -9.03 -0.03 -12.31
CA LEU A 92 -9.38 -0.75 -11.10
C LEU A 92 -10.66 -0.15 -10.49
N PRO A 93 -11.75 -0.93 -10.35
CA PRO A 93 -13.00 -0.39 -9.84
C PRO A 93 -12.82 0.12 -8.41
N GLN A 94 -13.26 1.36 -8.17
CA GLN A 94 -13.17 1.97 -6.84
C GLN A 94 -13.91 1.14 -5.78
N GLU A 95 -14.95 0.42 -6.19
CA GLU A 95 -15.70 -0.49 -5.31
C GLU A 95 -14.83 -1.64 -4.80
N ASN A 96 -13.91 -2.17 -5.60
CA ASN A 96 -12.96 -3.20 -5.15
C ASN A 96 -12.10 -2.66 -4.00
N ILE A 97 -11.57 -1.45 -4.16
CA ILE A 97 -10.78 -0.77 -3.12
C ILE A 97 -11.61 -0.54 -1.85
N ARG A 98 -12.87 -0.08 -2.00
CA ARG A 98 -13.78 0.13 -0.87
C ARG A 98 -14.08 -1.18 -0.13
N CYS A 99 -14.38 -2.26 -0.84
CA CYS A 99 -14.60 -3.58 -0.25
C CYS A 99 -13.37 -4.06 0.54
N LEU A 100 -12.16 -3.88 0.00
CA LEU A 100 -10.93 -4.24 0.71
C LEU A 100 -10.76 -3.43 2.01
N ILE A 101 -10.99 -2.11 1.97
CA ILE A 101 -10.92 -1.25 3.16
C ILE A 101 -11.99 -1.65 4.18
N ASN A 102 -13.23 -1.87 3.74
CA ASN A 102 -14.35 -2.23 4.60
C ASN A 102 -14.19 -3.62 5.24
N SER A 103 -13.41 -4.52 4.62
CA SER A 103 -13.10 -5.84 5.17
C SER A 103 -12.04 -5.83 6.28
N MET A 104 -11.40 -4.68 6.54
CA MET A 104 -10.32 -4.57 7.53
C MET A 104 -10.70 -5.02 8.94
N PRO A 105 -11.89 -4.69 9.50
CA PRO A 105 -12.29 -5.18 10.81
C PRO A 105 -12.33 -6.71 10.89
N ASP A 106 -12.85 -7.37 9.85
CA ASP A 106 -12.95 -8.83 9.78
C ASP A 106 -11.58 -9.49 9.69
N ARG A 107 -10.66 -8.91 8.93
CA ARG A 107 -9.27 -9.38 8.81
C ARG A 107 -8.53 -9.27 10.15
N VAL A 108 -8.70 -8.15 10.84
CA VAL A 108 -8.12 -7.94 12.18
C VAL A 108 -8.70 -8.94 13.17
N ALA A 109 -10.01 -9.15 13.16
CA ALA A 109 -10.66 -10.15 14.01
C ALA A 109 -10.12 -11.58 13.73
N ALA A 110 -9.95 -11.95 12.46
CA ALA A 110 -9.37 -13.24 12.09
C ALA A 110 -7.92 -13.39 12.56
N CYS A 111 -7.09 -12.34 12.46
CA CYS A 111 -5.72 -12.35 12.94
C CYS A 111 -5.64 -12.47 14.47
N ILE A 112 -6.52 -11.79 15.20
CA ILE A 112 -6.64 -11.93 16.66
C ILE A 112 -7.04 -13.35 17.02
N ALA A 113 -8.03 -13.94 16.34
CA ALA A 113 -8.47 -15.31 16.57
C ALA A 113 -7.36 -16.34 16.25
N ALA A 114 -6.50 -16.05 15.28
CA ALA A 114 -5.33 -16.86 14.94
C ALA A 114 -4.11 -16.61 15.85
N GLY A 115 -4.23 -15.75 16.88
CA GLY A 115 -3.13 -15.41 17.77
C GLY A 115 -1.96 -14.69 17.08
N GLY A 116 -2.24 -13.94 16.01
CA GLY A 116 -1.22 -13.31 15.17
C GLY A 116 -0.64 -14.21 14.07
N GLY A 117 -1.17 -15.43 13.92
CA GLY A 117 -0.82 -16.34 12.83
C GLY A 117 -1.42 -15.95 11.46
N PRO A 118 -1.03 -16.65 10.38
CA PRO A 118 -1.55 -16.43 9.04
C PRO A 118 -3.07 -16.57 8.98
N THR A 119 -3.71 -15.77 8.14
CA THR A 119 -5.17 -15.83 7.94
C THR A 119 -5.51 -16.32 6.54
N ARG A 120 -6.80 -16.52 6.27
CA ARG A 120 -7.30 -16.85 4.92
C ARG A 120 -7.31 -15.66 3.95
N TYR A 121 -7.02 -14.46 4.48
CA TYR A 121 -6.94 -13.21 3.73
C TYR A 121 -5.50 -12.99 3.29
#